data_AF-A0A511NLT4-F1
#
_entry.id   AF-A0A511NLT4-F1
#
_cell.length_a   1.000
_cell.length_b   1.000
_cell.length_c   1.000
_cell.angle_alpha   90.00
_cell.angle_beta   90.00
_cell.angle_gamma   90.00
#
_symmetry.space_group_name_H-M   'P 1'
#
loop_
_entity.id
_entity.type
_entity.pdbx_description
1 polymer ?
#
loop_
_entity_poly.entity_id
_entity_poly.type
_entity_poly.pdbx_seq_one_letter_code
_entity_poly.pdbx_strand_id
1 'polypeptide(L)'
;MYFLFSTSVFGQRHEENFTAEIVILENENLKKVIDSIDLKNYYLKDGQTWYLDFRKANEIKLASFRKSKLFQSNTDVYLTIIDDNILFILSKRNHIIPIKKTGLKVDLNRFKFLDLTTELSSYWILKEVNGKIEIVSKSIYDGKR
;
A
#
# COMPACT_ATOMS: atom_id res chain seq x y z
N MET A 1 -30.68 32.59 21.40
CA MET A 1 -29.75 32.18 20.33
C MET A 1 -29.35 30.75 20.61
N TYR A 2 -29.94 29.79 19.89
CA TYR A 2 -29.71 28.36 20.11
C TYR A 2 -28.49 27.93 19.31
N PHE A 3 -27.42 27.52 19.99
CA PHE A 3 -26.33 26.79 19.36
C PHE A 3 -26.63 25.30 19.47
N LEU A 4 -27.15 24.71 18.40
CA LEU A 4 -27.17 23.27 18.23
C LEU A 4 -25.81 22.85 17.68
N PHE A 5 -24.93 22.37 18.55
CA PHE A 5 -23.78 21.59 18.11
C PHE A 5 -24.25 20.18 17.78
N SER A 6 -24.51 19.89 16.50
CA SER A 6 -24.59 18.51 16.04
C SER A 6 -23.16 17.98 15.94
N THR A 7 -22.65 17.40 17.01
CA THR A 7 -21.48 16.52 16.90
C THR A 7 -21.95 15.25 16.21
N SER A 8 -21.88 15.26 14.88
CA SER A 8 -21.91 14.03 14.09
C SER A 8 -20.62 13.27 14.40
N VAL A 9 -20.59 12.58 15.54
CA VAL A 9 -19.59 11.57 15.82
C VAL A 9 -19.86 10.46 14.82
N PHE A 10 -19.22 10.56 13.66
CA PHE A 10 -19.12 9.47 12.70
C PHE A 10 -18.17 8.42 13.31
N GLY A 11 -18.62 7.76 14.36
CA GLY A 11 -18.07 6.50 14.77
C GLY A 11 -18.50 5.51 13.71
N GLN A 12 -17.68 5.30 12.68
CA GLN A 12 -17.83 4.11 11.86
C GLN A 12 -17.76 2.92 12.82
N ARG A 13 -18.89 2.25 12.95
CA ARG A 13 -19.03 0.97 13.63
C ARG A 13 -17.99 0.04 12.99
N HIS A 14 -16.92 -0.26 13.71
CA HIS A 14 -15.82 -1.09 13.22
C HIS A 14 -16.22 -2.57 13.37
N GLU A 15 -17.24 -2.97 12.62
CA GLU A 15 -17.41 -4.36 12.20
C GLU A 15 -16.77 -4.37 10.79
N GLU A 16 -15.74 -5.13 10.48
CA GLU A 16 -15.69 -6.58 10.34
C GLU A 16 -14.20 -6.99 10.18
N ASN A 17 -13.86 -8.22 10.53
CA ASN A 17 -12.51 -8.83 10.42
C ASN A 17 -11.68 -8.31 9.22
N PHE A 18 -10.86 -7.27 9.43
CA PHE A 18 -9.99 -6.73 8.39
C PHE A 18 -8.90 -7.74 8.07
N THR A 19 -8.97 -8.33 6.87
CA THR A 19 -8.04 -9.35 6.41
C THR A 19 -7.44 -8.95 5.08
N ALA A 20 -6.19 -9.30 4.86
CA ALA A 20 -5.59 -9.29 3.53
C ALA A 20 -5.37 -10.74 3.08
N GLU A 21 -5.73 -11.03 1.83
CA GLU A 21 -5.36 -12.30 1.22
C GLU A 21 -3.87 -12.24 0.82
N ILE A 22 -3.14 -13.32 1.10
CA ILE A 22 -1.77 -13.50 0.62
C ILE A 22 -1.85 -13.83 -0.87
N VAL A 23 -1.08 -13.11 -1.68
CA VAL A 23 -1.07 -13.26 -3.14
C VAL A 23 0.35 -13.33 -3.67
N ILE A 24 0.48 -13.99 -4.82
CA ILE A 24 1.71 -14.02 -5.59
C ILE A 24 1.57 -13.01 -6.73
N LEU A 25 2.48 -12.03 -6.80
CA LEU A 25 2.55 -11.15 -7.95
C LEU A 25 3.00 -11.96 -9.18
N GLU A 26 2.35 -11.84 -10.33
CA GLU A 26 2.70 -12.63 -11.54
C GLU A 26 3.59 -11.86 -12.52
N ASN A 27 3.66 -10.54 -12.37
CA ASN A 27 4.50 -9.70 -13.23
C ASN A 27 5.98 -9.78 -12.82
N GLU A 28 6.74 -10.66 -13.49
CA GLU A 28 8.18 -10.85 -13.26
C GLU A 28 9.03 -9.60 -13.52
N ASN A 29 8.65 -8.78 -14.51
CA ASN A 29 9.37 -7.53 -14.79
C ASN A 29 9.20 -6.52 -13.65
N LEU A 30 7.99 -6.44 -13.08
CA LEU A 30 7.71 -5.61 -11.93
C LEU A 30 8.49 -6.08 -10.69
N LYS A 31 8.53 -7.40 -10.43
CA LYS A 31 9.33 -7.97 -9.34
C LYS A 31 10.80 -7.56 -9.47
N LYS A 32 11.40 -7.76 -10.65
CA LYS A 32 12.80 -7.38 -10.89
C LYS A 32 13.07 -5.89 -10.64
N VAL A 33 12.16 -5.01 -11.04
CA VAL A 33 12.29 -3.57 -10.76
C VAL A 33 12.21 -3.29 -9.26
N ILE A 34 11.26 -3.91 -8.54
CA ILE A 34 11.17 -3.79 -7.08
C ILE A 34 12.45 -4.30 -6.40
N ASP A 35 12.95 -5.47 -6.80
CA ASP A 35 14.19 -6.06 -6.26
C ASP A 35 15.38 -5.13 -6.48
N SER A 36 15.51 -4.54 -7.67
CA SER A 36 16.59 -3.60 -8.00
C SER A 36 16.56 -2.30 -7.20
N ILE A 37 15.42 -1.94 -6.62
CA ILE A 37 15.33 -0.76 -5.74
C ILE A 37 16.02 -1.06 -4.41
N ASP A 38 16.04 -2.33 -3.97
CA ASP A 38 16.54 -2.79 -2.67
C ASP A 38 15.89 -2.02 -1.51
N LEU A 39 14.61 -2.33 -1.27
CA LEU A 39 13.78 -1.64 -0.29
C LEU A 39 14.34 -1.70 1.14
N LYS A 40 15.19 -2.69 1.45
CA LYS A 40 15.87 -2.86 2.74
C LYS A 40 16.86 -1.73 3.03
N ASN A 41 17.37 -1.06 1.99
CA ASN A 41 18.29 0.07 2.13
C ASN A 41 17.61 1.39 2.49
N TYR A 42 16.28 1.48 2.46
CA TYR A 42 15.57 2.71 2.79
C TYR A 42 14.92 2.64 4.16
N TYR A 43 15.16 3.68 4.96
CA TYR A 43 14.59 3.79 6.29
C TYR A 43 13.07 3.97 6.24
N LEU A 44 12.35 3.05 6.87
CA LEU A 44 10.94 3.21 7.21
C LEU A 44 10.81 3.77 8.61
N LYS A 45 9.99 4.82 8.77
CA LYS A 45 9.60 5.27 10.12
C LYS A 45 8.70 4.23 10.79
N ASP A 46 8.69 4.24 12.12
CA ASP A 46 7.79 3.40 12.92
C ASP A 46 6.33 3.48 12.44
N GLY A 47 5.74 2.31 12.22
CA GLY A 47 4.36 2.18 11.75
C GLY A 47 4.17 2.40 10.24
N GLN A 48 5.24 2.65 9.48
CA GLN A 48 5.21 2.59 8.02
C GLN A 48 5.42 1.16 7.50
N THR A 49 4.97 0.94 6.28
CA THR A 49 5.21 -0.28 5.50
C THR A 49 5.26 0.08 4.02
N TRP A 50 5.78 -0.83 3.21
CA TRP A 50 5.79 -0.68 1.76
C TRP A 50 4.45 -1.09 1.13
N TYR A 51 4.10 -0.39 0.05
CA TYR A 51 2.87 -0.56 -0.71
C TYR A 51 3.13 -0.57 -2.20
N LEU A 52 2.41 -1.44 -2.92
CA LEU A 52 2.19 -1.34 -4.36
C LEU A 52 0.75 -0.89 -4.60
N ASP A 53 0.58 0.27 -5.21
CA ASP A 53 -0.73 0.86 -5.50
C ASP A 53 -1.04 0.80 -7.01
N PHE A 54 -2.04 -0.01 -7.35
CA PHE A 54 -2.56 -0.23 -8.71
C PHE A 54 -3.85 0.55 -8.99
N ARG A 55 -4.24 1.50 -8.12
CA ARG A 55 -5.53 2.18 -8.25
C ARG A 55 -5.55 3.24 -9.35
N LYS A 56 -4.38 3.74 -9.75
CA LYS A 56 -4.23 4.67 -10.86
C LYS A 56 -4.04 3.89 -12.16
N ALA A 57 -4.74 4.30 -13.20
CA ALA A 57 -4.58 3.68 -14.52
C ALA A 57 -3.16 3.92 -15.04
N ASN A 58 -2.55 2.88 -15.64
CA ASN A 58 -1.24 2.91 -16.28
C ASN A 58 -0.07 3.33 -15.37
N GLU A 59 -0.27 3.33 -14.05
CA GLU A 59 0.77 3.67 -13.07
C GLU A 59 0.69 2.71 -11.89
N ILE A 60 1.85 2.20 -11.48
CA ILE A 60 2.01 1.44 -10.26
C ILE A 60 2.89 2.27 -9.34
N LYS A 61 2.35 2.66 -8.18
CA LYS A 61 3.12 3.41 -7.19
C LYS A 61 3.65 2.45 -6.13
N LEU A 62 4.97 2.31 -6.07
CA LEU A 62 5.67 1.68 -4.94
C LEU A 62 5.97 2.78 -3.91
N ALA A 63 5.41 2.72 -2.71
CA ALA A 63 5.62 3.78 -1.72
C ALA A 63 5.66 3.26 -0.29
N SER A 64 6.41 3.97 0.55
CA SER A 64 6.32 3.81 2.00
C SER A 64 5.16 4.65 2.50
N PHE A 65 4.29 4.06 3.32
CA PHE A 65 3.17 4.80 3.89
C PHE A 65 2.83 4.28 5.28
N ARG A 66 2.09 5.09 6.06
CA ARG A 66 1.46 4.58 7.28
C ARG A 66 0.45 3.48 6.99
N LYS A 67 0.46 2.48 7.88
CA LYS A 67 -0.48 1.36 7.85
C LYS A 67 -1.95 1.76 7.78
N SER A 68 -2.34 2.90 8.34
CA SER A 68 -3.73 3.35 8.35
C SER A 68 -4.30 3.70 6.98
N LYS A 69 -3.49 3.91 5.93
CA LYS A 69 -4.02 4.13 4.58
C LYS A 69 -4.43 2.87 3.84
N LEU A 70 -4.35 1.72 4.49
CA LEU A 70 -5.06 0.51 4.09
C LEU A 70 -6.59 0.68 4.14
N PHE A 71 -7.10 1.57 5.01
CA PHE A 71 -8.52 1.77 5.20
C PHE A 71 -9.08 2.78 4.19
N GLN A 72 -9.34 2.33 2.98
CA GLN A 72 -9.97 3.16 1.95
C GLN A 72 -11.19 2.46 1.39
N SER A 73 -12.28 3.23 1.24
CA SER A 73 -13.47 2.73 0.57
C SER A 73 -13.13 2.27 -0.85
N ASN A 74 -13.82 1.23 -1.32
CA ASN A 74 -13.63 0.66 -2.66
C ASN A 74 -12.20 0.22 -3.01
N THR A 75 -11.39 -0.11 -2.01
CA THR A 75 -10.03 -0.65 -2.18
C THR A 75 -9.97 -2.09 -1.71
N ASP A 76 -9.46 -2.98 -2.53
CA ASP A 76 -9.05 -4.32 -2.14
C ASP A 76 -7.60 -4.27 -1.64
N VAL A 77 -7.33 -4.96 -0.54
CA VAL A 77 -6.02 -5.04 0.09
C VAL A 77 -5.52 -6.46 0.04
N TYR A 78 -4.33 -6.65 -0.53
CA TYR A 78 -3.62 -7.92 -0.54
C TYR A 78 -2.26 -7.78 0.13
N LEU A 79 -1.65 -8.92 0.44
CA LEU A 79 -0.30 -9.01 0.98
C LEU A 79 0.55 -9.87 0.05
N THR A 80 1.76 -9.44 -0.25
CA THR A 80 2.75 -10.24 -0.98
C THR A 80 4.11 -10.14 -0.30
N ILE A 81 4.99 -11.07 -0.63
CA ILE A 81 6.37 -11.10 -0.14
C ILE A 81 7.28 -11.13 -1.37
N ILE A 82 8.18 -10.16 -1.48
CA ILE A 82 9.15 -10.03 -2.59
C ILE A 82 10.51 -9.72 -1.96
N ASP A 83 11.51 -10.57 -2.20
CA ASP A 83 12.85 -10.48 -1.61
C ASP A 83 12.83 -10.19 -0.09
N ASP A 84 12.14 -11.03 0.69
CA ASP A 84 11.90 -10.88 2.14
C ASP A 84 11.17 -9.58 2.58
N ASN A 85 10.78 -8.72 1.65
CA ASN A 85 9.99 -7.54 1.95
C ASN A 85 8.50 -7.89 1.92
N ILE A 86 7.82 -7.64 3.04
CA ILE A 86 6.36 -7.67 3.08
C ILE A 86 5.83 -6.40 2.42
N LEU A 87 5.06 -6.57 1.36
CA LEU A 87 4.44 -5.51 0.58
C LEU A 87 2.92 -5.67 0.65
N PHE A 88 2.23 -4.58 0.93
CA PHE A 88 0.78 -4.53 0.75
C PHE A 88 0.46 -4.11 -0.68
N ILE A 89 -0.54 -4.72 -1.28
CA ILE A 89 -1.04 -4.35 -2.61
C ILE A 89 -2.40 -3.69 -2.45
N LEU A 90 -2.55 -2.51 -3.03
CA LEU A 90 -3.80 -1.77 -3.09
C LEU A 90 -4.36 -1.83 -4.51
N SER A 91 -5.59 -2.29 -4.66
CA SER A 91 -6.30 -2.28 -5.94
C SER A 91 -7.68 -1.64 -5.78
N LYS A 92 -8.23 -1.11 -6.87
CA LYS A 92 -9.65 -0.75 -6.89
C LYS A 92 -10.45 -2.05 -6.88
N ARG A 93 -11.59 -2.07 -6.17
CA ARG A 93 -12.51 -3.23 -6.23
C ARG A 93 -12.80 -3.60 -7.68
N ASN A 94 -12.76 -4.89 -7.98
CA ASN A 94 -12.98 -5.47 -9.31
C ASN A 94 -11.94 -5.08 -10.38
N HIS A 95 -10.86 -4.36 -10.03
CA HIS A 95 -9.78 -4.08 -10.97
C HIS A 95 -8.88 -5.31 -11.10
N ILE A 96 -8.73 -5.79 -12.33
CA ILE A 96 -7.86 -6.91 -12.67
C ILE A 96 -6.41 -6.43 -12.56
N ILE A 97 -5.66 -7.06 -11.66
CA ILE A 97 -4.23 -6.85 -11.47
C ILE A 97 -3.51 -8.20 -11.59
N PRO A 98 -2.22 -8.23 -11.97
CA PRO A 98 -1.49 -9.47 -12.25
C PRO A 98 -1.08 -10.18 -10.95
N ILE A 99 -2.06 -10.72 -10.23
CA ILE A 99 -1.88 -11.46 -8.98
C ILE A 99 -2.55 -12.81 -9.03
N LYS A 100 -1.91 -13.79 -8.40
CA LYS A 100 -2.47 -15.10 -8.10
C LYS A 100 -2.86 -15.17 -6.64
N LYS A 101 -4.14 -15.44 -6.41
CA LYS A 101 -4.74 -15.67 -5.10
C LYS A 101 -4.29 -17.00 -4.51
N THR A 102 -3.96 -17.02 -3.22
CA THR A 102 -3.54 -18.25 -2.52
C THR A 102 -4.65 -18.85 -1.67
N GLY A 103 -5.73 -18.11 -1.39
CA GLY A 103 -6.77 -18.49 -0.43
C GLY A 103 -6.39 -18.28 1.05
N LEU A 104 -5.13 -17.99 1.36
CA LEU A 104 -4.66 -17.73 2.71
C LEU A 104 -4.93 -16.28 3.10
N LYS A 105 -5.44 -16.06 4.31
CA LYS A 105 -5.77 -14.72 4.83
C LYS A 105 -4.95 -14.39 6.06
N VAL A 106 -4.50 -13.15 6.15
CA VAL A 106 -3.85 -12.57 7.32
C VAL A 106 -4.82 -11.62 8.01
N ASP A 107 -5.00 -11.81 9.31
CA ASP A 107 -5.73 -10.89 10.17
C ASP A 107 -4.91 -9.62 10.39
N LEU A 108 -5.41 -8.52 9.84
CA LEU A 108 -4.75 -7.22 9.92
C LEU A 108 -5.12 -6.44 11.18
N ASN A 109 -6.13 -6.86 11.95
CA ASN A 109 -6.52 -6.17 13.19
C ASN A 109 -5.44 -6.26 14.28
N ARG A 110 -4.51 -7.20 14.14
CA ARG A 110 -3.35 -7.35 15.04
C ARG A 110 -2.30 -6.25 14.88
N PHE A 111 -2.34 -5.47 13.79
CA PHE A 111 -1.45 -4.34 13.60
C PHE A 111 -2.07 -3.11 14.26
N LYS A 112 -1.41 -2.50 15.26
CA LYS A 112 -1.90 -1.26 15.87
C LYS A 112 -1.79 -0.11 14.86
N PHE A 113 -2.91 0.47 14.44
CA PHE A 113 -2.93 1.60 13.48
C PHE A 113 -3.07 2.93 14.22
N LEU A 114 -2.10 3.83 14.05
CA LEU A 114 -2.17 5.23 14.54
C LEU A 114 -2.22 6.19 13.36
N ASP A 115 -3.31 6.96 13.28
CA ASP A 115 -3.46 8.05 12.32
C ASP A 115 -2.64 9.26 12.76
N LEU A 116 -1.53 9.54 12.06
CA LEU A 116 -0.89 10.85 12.12
C LEU A 116 -0.60 11.32 10.69
N THR A 117 -0.70 12.63 10.50
CA THR A 117 -0.94 13.30 9.22
C THR A 117 0.32 13.73 8.45
N THR A 118 1.53 13.37 8.90
CA THR A 118 2.77 13.83 8.24
C THR A 118 3.41 12.74 7.38
N GLU A 119 3.33 12.94 6.05
CA GLU A 119 4.03 12.13 5.05
C GLU A 119 5.49 12.59 4.91
N LEU A 120 6.42 11.76 5.39
CA LEU A 120 7.74 11.65 4.80
C LEU A 120 7.81 10.22 4.27
N SER A 121 7.68 10.08 2.95
CA SER A 121 7.57 8.79 2.26
C SER A 121 8.47 8.73 1.03
N SER A 122 9.33 7.72 0.98
CA SER A 122 9.96 7.29 -0.26
C SER A 122 8.89 6.71 -1.19
N TYR A 123 8.94 7.07 -2.48
CA TYR A 123 8.10 6.48 -3.51
C TYR A 123 8.81 6.37 -4.85
N TRP A 124 8.31 5.45 -5.66
CA TRP A 124 8.62 5.26 -7.07
C TRP A 124 7.30 5.12 -7.84
N ILE A 125 7.19 5.85 -8.95
CA ILE A 125 6.10 5.69 -9.91
C ILE A 125 6.64 4.85 -11.06
N LEU A 126 6.01 3.71 -11.29
CA LEU A 126 6.37 2.73 -12.30
C LEU A 126 5.32 2.76 -13.43
N LYS A 127 5.77 2.72 -14.68
CA LYS A 127 4.92 2.61 -15.86
C LYS A 127 5.40 1.50 -16.77
N GLU A 128 4.46 0.86 -17.47
CA GLU A 128 4.81 0.01 -18.59
C GLU A 128 5.02 0.87 -19.85
N VAL A 129 6.21 0.76 -20.43
CA VAL A 129 6.63 1.45 -21.66
C VAL A 129 7.24 0.40 -22.57
N ASN A 130 6.63 0.16 -23.74
CA ASN A 130 7.12 -0.82 -24.73
C ASN A 130 7.36 -2.23 -24.15
N GLY A 131 6.47 -2.70 -23.28
CA GLY A 131 6.58 -4.02 -22.63
C GLY A 131 7.61 -4.11 -21.51
N LYS A 132 8.22 -2.99 -21.11
CA LYS A 132 9.16 -2.89 -19.99
C LYS A 132 8.57 -2.03 -18.88
N ILE A 133 8.84 -2.40 -17.63
CA ILE A 133 8.50 -1.56 -16.48
C ILE A 133 9.63 -0.55 -16.26
N GLU A 134 9.30 0.74 -16.26
CA GLU A 134 10.24 1.85 -16.09
C GLU A 134 9.87 2.70 -14.87
N ILE A 135 10.88 3.20 -14.15
CA ILE A 135 10.70 4.20 -13.09
C ILE A 135 10.62 5.58 -13.76
N VAL A 136 9.43 6.19 -13.74
CA VAL A 136 9.20 7.51 -14.37
C VAL A 136 9.28 8.68 -13.39
N SER A 137 9.20 8.41 -12.09
CA SER A 137 9.34 9.41 -11.04
C SER A 137 9.72 8.74 -9.73
N LYS A 138 10.51 9.42 -8.89
CA LYS A 138 10.84 8.96 -7.55
C LYS A 138 11.06 10.12 -6.58
N SER A 139 10.80 9.85 -5.31
CA SER A 139 11.24 10.67 -4.18
C SER A 139 11.82 9.73 -3.14
N ILE A 140 12.97 10.05 -2.59
CA ILE A 140 13.66 9.20 -1.61
C ILE A 140 13.75 9.97 -0.31
N TYR A 141 13.20 9.39 0.74
CA TYR A 141 13.45 9.78 2.11
C TYR A 141 14.57 8.90 2.67
N ASP A 142 15.65 9.50 3.15
CA ASP A 142 16.86 8.82 3.63
C ASP A 142 16.96 8.79 5.17
N GLY A 143 15.91 9.26 5.87
CA GLY A 143 15.87 9.28 7.33
C GLY A 143 16.69 10.41 7.97
N LYS A 144 17.45 11.20 7.20
CA LYS A 144 18.32 12.26 7.72
C LYS A 144 17.61 13.62 7.63
N ARG A 145 17.58 14.34 8.75
CA ARG A 145 17.35 15.78 8.80
C ARG A 145 18.64 16.43 9.27
#